data_AF-A0A5D4K7I6-F1
#
_entry.id   AF-A0A5D4K7I6-F1
#
_cell.length_a   1.000
_cell.length_b   1.000
_cell.length_c   1.000
_cell.angle_alpha   90.00
_cell.angle_beta   90.00
_cell.angle_gamma   90.00
#
_symmetry.space_group_name_H-M   'P 1'
#
loop_
_entity.id
_entity.type
_entity.pdbx_description
1 polymer ?
#
loop_
_entity_poly.entity_id
_entity_poly.type
_entity_poly.pdbx_seq_one_letter_code
_entity_poly.pdbx_strand_id
1 'polypeptide(L)'
;MKRLSDTVGTGNKIMDNWRLFRHEIDLTKSESDFFVYKVVFGNQEGHLNFRVENGEIRNVNLYVTGFSKTLGSHNDASLIRVAEMVYR
;
A
#
# COMPACT_ATOMS: atom_id res chain seq x y z
N MET A 1 -16.22 7.15 10.87
CA MET A 1 -14.79 7.30 10.49
C MET A 1 -14.44 6.21 9.48
N LYS A 2 -13.88 6.53 8.30
CA LYS A 2 -13.54 5.50 7.30
C LYS A 2 -12.27 4.78 7.76
N ARG A 3 -12.36 3.46 7.96
CA ARG A 3 -11.27 2.59 8.45
C ARG A 3 -11.00 1.49 7.43
N LEU A 4 -9.74 1.13 7.22
CA LEU A 4 -9.34 -0.04 6.43
C LEU A 4 -9.46 -1.32 7.25
N SER A 5 -9.75 -2.42 6.58
CA SER A 5 -9.71 -3.79 7.10
C SER A 5 -8.68 -4.60 6.29
N ASP A 6 -8.21 -5.72 6.80
CA ASP A 6 -7.29 -6.63 6.11
C ASP A 6 -7.99 -7.57 5.12
N THR A 7 -9.03 -7.08 4.47
CA THR A 7 -9.89 -7.84 3.55
C THR A 7 -9.69 -7.42 2.10
N VAL A 8 -10.12 -8.28 1.17
CA VAL A 8 -10.18 -7.95 -0.27
C VAL A 8 -11.01 -6.69 -0.49
N GLY A 9 -10.57 -5.81 -1.40
CA GLY A 9 -11.23 -4.54 -1.73
C GLY A 9 -10.72 -3.33 -0.94
N THR A 10 -9.71 -3.53 -0.10
CA THR A 10 -9.04 -2.45 0.65
C THR A 10 -8.32 -1.48 -0.26
N GLY A 11 -7.69 -1.97 -1.34
CA GLY A 11 -7.09 -1.09 -2.34
C GLY A 11 -8.12 -0.17 -2.99
N ASN A 12 -9.28 -0.69 -3.40
CA ASN A 12 -10.39 0.13 -3.92
C ASN A 12 -10.81 1.21 -2.90
N LYS A 13 -10.94 0.83 -1.62
CA LYS A 13 -11.32 1.78 -0.57
C LYS A 13 -10.32 2.91 -0.38
N ILE A 14 -9.02 2.62 -0.53
CA ILE A 14 -7.96 3.63 -0.53
C ILE A 14 -8.14 4.57 -1.72
N MET A 15 -8.32 4.02 -2.93
CA MET A 15 -8.49 4.79 -4.16
C MET A 15 -9.73 5.71 -4.09
N ASP A 16 -10.86 5.20 -3.63
CA ASP A 16 -12.11 5.95 -3.46
C ASP A 16 -11.99 7.10 -2.42
N ASN A 17 -10.94 7.06 -1.61
CA ASN A 17 -10.70 8.00 -0.51
C ASN A 17 -9.27 8.51 -0.52
N TRP A 18 -8.68 8.69 -1.71
CA TRP A 18 -7.27 8.99 -1.87
C TRP A 18 -6.78 10.17 -1.01
N ARG A 19 -7.61 11.21 -0.85
CA ARG A 19 -7.32 12.37 0.01
C ARG A 19 -7.04 12.03 1.49
N LEU A 20 -7.45 10.85 1.96
CA LEU A 20 -7.21 10.37 3.32
C LEU A 20 -5.95 9.50 3.41
N PHE A 21 -5.35 9.14 2.27
CA PHE A 21 -4.19 8.29 2.16
C PHE A 21 -2.91 9.13 1.98
N ARG A 22 -2.19 9.34 3.08
CA ARG A 22 -0.88 10.00 3.07
C ARG A 22 0.20 8.95 2.91
N HIS A 23 1.23 9.26 2.16
CA HIS A 23 2.34 8.35 1.89
C HIS A 23 3.64 9.13 1.77
N GLU A 24 4.72 8.52 2.25
CA GLU A 24 6.08 9.05 2.18
C GLU A 24 7.04 7.89 1.94
N ILE A 25 7.94 8.04 0.97
CA ILE A 25 8.94 7.01 0.67
C ILE A 25 9.95 6.89 1.81
N ASP A 26 10.23 5.66 2.24
CA ASP A 26 11.29 5.34 3.20
C ASP A 26 12.54 4.89 2.45
N LEU A 27 13.39 5.86 2.11
CA LEU A 27 14.64 5.62 1.38
C LEU A 27 15.64 4.76 2.17
N THR A 28 15.50 4.65 3.49
CA THR A 28 16.41 3.82 4.31
C THR A 28 16.08 2.33 4.23
N LYS A 29 14.86 1.99 3.81
CA LYS A 29 14.37 0.62 3.67
C LYS A 29 14.14 0.21 2.22
N SER A 30 14.22 1.16 1.30
CA SER A 30 14.08 0.91 -0.14
C SER A 30 15.46 0.58 -0.73
N GLU A 31 15.51 -0.42 -1.60
CA GLU A 31 16.76 -0.88 -2.21
C GLU A 31 16.50 -1.37 -3.63
N SER A 32 17.28 -0.86 -4.60
CA SER A 32 17.23 -1.24 -6.01
C SER A 32 15.81 -1.18 -6.61
N ASP A 33 15.15 -2.32 -6.73
CA ASP A 33 13.81 -2.51 -7.29
C ASP A 33 12.71 -2.59 -6.21
N PHE A 34 13.07 -2.65 -4.93
CA PHE A 34 12.15 -2.76 -3.81
C PHE A 34 11.92 -1.41 -3.14
N PHE A 35 10.65 -1.00 -3.08
CA PHE A 35 10.24 0.28 -2.53
C PHE A 35 9.39 0.09 -1.29
N VAL A 36 9.67 0.89 -0.26
CA VAL A 36 8.91 0.93 0.99
C VAL A 36 8.40 2.35 1.22
N TYR A 37 7.10 2.47 1.46
CA TYR A 37 6.43 3.70 1.81
C TYR A 37 5.86 3.58 3.23
N LYS A 38 6.06 4.61 4.04
CA LYS A 38 5.25 4.86 5.23
C LYS A 38 3.91 5.38 4.75
N VAL A 39 2.81 4.82 5.26
CA VAL A 39 1.46 5.18 4.83
C VAL A 39 0.56 5.46 6.01
N VAL A 40 -0.38 6.38 5.84
CA VAL A 40 -1.42 6.69 6.82
C VAL A 40 -2.77 6.80 6.12
N PHE A 41 -3.77 6.05 6.58
CA PHE A 41 -5.15 6.19 6.15
C PHE A 41 -6.05 6.60 7.32
N GLY A 42 -6.48 7.86 7.35
CA GLY A 42 -7.15 8.41 8.54
C GLY A 42 -6.21 8.38 9.75
N ASN A 43 -6.51 7.54 10.74
CA ASN A 43 -5.68 7.33 11.94
C ASN A 43 -4.97 5.96 11.94
N GLN A 44 -4.95 5.25 10.82
CA GLN A 44 -4.22 3.98 10.70
C GLN A 44 -2.89 4.22 10.01
N GLU A 45 -1.80 4.01 10.73
CA GLU A 45 -0.44 4.11 10.22
C GLU A 45 0.08 2.74 9.81
N GLY A 46 1.03 2.69 8.88
CA GLY A 46 1.65 1.44 8.47
C GLY A 46 2.62 1.59 7.31
N HIS A 47 2.75 0.53 6.53
CA HIS A 47 3.69 0.42 5.42
C HIS A 47 3.05 -0.20 4.18
N LEU A 48 3.38 0.37 3.04
CA LEU A 48 3.15 -0.21 1.72
C LEU A 48 4.51 -0.55 1.13
N ASN A 49 4.70 -1.76 0.61
CA ASN A 49 5.90 -2.12 -0.11
C ASN A 49 5.59 -2.91 -1.38
N PHE A 50 6.47 -2.82 -2.37
CA PHE A 50 6.34 -3.49 -3.65
C PHE A 50 7.69 -3.54 -4.38
N ARG A 51 7.77 -4.38 -5.42
CA ARG A 51 8.90 -4.43 -6.35
C ARG A 51 8.54 -3.81 -7.70
N VAL A 52 9.51 -3.22 -8.39
CA VAL A 52 9.40 -2.76 -9.78
C VAL A 52 10.32 -3.62 -10.65
N GLU A 53 9.74 -4.62 -11.30
CA GLU A 53 10.47 -5.60 -12.12
C GLU A 53 10.10 -5.38 -13.59
N ASN A 54 11.08 -5.11 -14.46
CA ASN A 54 10.86 -4.82 -15.89
C ASN A 54 9.84 -3.70 -16.17
N GLY A 55 9.79 -2.68 -15.29
CA GLY A 55 8.85 -1.57 -15.39
C GLY A 55 7.43 -1.89 -14.87
N GLU A 56 7.20 -3.08 -14.31
CA GLU A 56 5.92 -3.50 -13.74
C GLU A 56 5.97 -3.57 -12.22
N ILE A 57 4.90 -3.14 -11.56
CA ILE A 57 4.75 -3.26 -10.11
C ILE A 57 4.31 -4.67 -9.74
N ARG A 58 5.05 -5.31 -8.84
CA ARG A 58 4.82 -6.69 -8.37
C ARG A 58 4.96 -6.79 -6.85
N ASN A 59 4.49 -7.90 -6.30
CA ASN A 59 4.66 -8.24 -4.88
C ASN A 59 4.19 -7.13 -3.91
N VAL A 60 3.06 -6.48 -4.25
CA VAL A 60 2.52 -5.39 -3.44
C VAL A 60 1.99 -5.93 -2.12
N ASN A 61 2.40 -5.32 -1.01
CA ASN A 61 1.98 -5.62 0.34
C ASN A 61 1.62 -4.35 1.10
N LEU A 62 0.47 -4.37 1.76
CA LEU A 62 -0.01 -3.32 2.64
C LEU A 62 -0.21 -3.88 4.05
N TYR A 63 0.41 -3.23 5.03
CA TYR A 63 0.12 -3.44 6.43
C TYR A 63 -0.23 -2.09 7.05
N VAL A 64 -1.30 -2.03 7.84
CA VAL A 64 -1.61 -0.87 8.69
C VAL A 64 -2.07 -1.34 10.06
N THR A 65 -1.94 -0.47 11.06
CA THR A 65 -2.31 -0.76 12.43
C THR A 65 -3.77 -1.23 12.51
N GLY A 66 -3.95 -2.38 13.16
CA GLY A 66 -5.22 -3.07 13.32
C GLY A 66 -5.52 -4.12 12.25
N PHE A 67 -4.62 -4.35 11.29
CA PHE A 67 -4.67 -5.54 10.44
C PHE A 67 -4.17 -6.76 11.23
N SER A 68 -4.85 -7.90 11.10
CA SER A 68 -4.38 -9.17 11.70
C SER A 68 -3.24 -9.79 10.90
N LYS A 69 -3.13 -9.42 9.62
CA LYS A 69 -2.10 -9.86 8.68
C LYS A 69 -1.83 -8.82 7.61
N THR A 70 -0.68 -8.90 6.97
CA THR A 70 -0.36 -8.12 5.77
C THR A 70 -1.31 -8.49 4.63
N LEU A 71 -1.85 -7.48 3.94
CA LEU A 71 -2.65 -7.66 2.75
C LEU A 71 -1.76 -7.58 1.52
N GLY A 72 -1.64 -8.67 0.77
CA GLY A 72 -0.86 -8.72 -0.47
C GLY A 72 -1.72 -8.63 -1.73
N SER A 73 -1.11 -8.31 -2.87
CA SER A 73 -1.77 -8.26 -4.19
C SER A 73 -2.51 -9.55 -4.59
N HIS A 74 -2.01 -10.73 -4.18
CA HIS A 74 -2.70 -12.01 -4.37
C HIS A 74 -4.02 -12.10 -3.60
N ASN A 75 -4.09 -11.44 -2.43
CA ASN A 75 -5.31 -11.33 -1.65
C ASN A 75 -6.19 -10.17 -2.15
N ASP A 76 -5.59 -9.10 -2.68
CA ASP A 76 -6.31 -7.94 -3.19
C ASP A 76 -5.59 -7.29 -4.39
N ALA A 77 -6.02 -7.64 -5.60
CA ALA A 77 -5.46 -7.11 -6.84
C ALA A 77 -5.59 -5.58 -6.96
N SER A 78 -6.52 -4.94 -6.22
CA SER A 78 -6.66 -3.48 -6.23
C SER A 78 -5.49 -2.75 -5.57
N LEU A 79 -4.64 -3.45 -4.81
CA LEU A 79 -3.41 -2.87 -4.24
C LEU A 79 -2.37 -2.51 -5.29
N ILE A 80 -2.36 -3.16 -6.46
CA ILE A 80 -1.45 -2.80 -7.56
C ILE A 80 -1.69 -1.34 -7.98
N ARG A 81 -2.96 -0.94 -8.12
CA ARG A 81 -3.33 0.44 -8.46
C ARG A 81 -2.91 1.46 -7.39
N VAL A 82 -2.96 1.08 -6.11
CA VAL A 82 -2.47 1.93 -5.02
C VAL A 82 -0.95 2.12 -5.12
N ALA A 83 -0.21 1.04 -5.39
CA ALA A 83 1.24 1.10 -5.58
C ALA A 83 1.63 1.93 -6.82
N GLU A 84 0.90 1.78 -7.93
CA GLU A 84 1.09 2.60 -9.13
C GLU A 84 0.89 4.10 -8.86
N MET A 85 -0.07 4.45 -8.01
CA MET A 85 -0.36 5.85 -7.67
C MET A 85 0.70 6.50 -6.79
N VAL A 86 1.31 5.76 -5.85
CA VAL A 86 2.36 6.31 -4.97
C VAL A 86 3.74 6.34 -5.62
N TYR A 87 3.96 5.52 -6.64
CA TYR A 87 5.24 5.41 -7.34
C TYR A 87 5.46 6.50 -8.41
N ARG A 88 4.35 7.05 -8.93
CA ARG A 88 4.36 8.15 -9.91
C ARG A 88 4.68 9.49 -9.25
#